data_AF-A0A370JYW3-F1
#
_entry.id   AF-A0A370JYW3-F1
#
_cell.length_a   1.000
_cell.length_b   1.000
_cell.length_c   1.000
_cell.angle_alpha   90.00
_cell.angle_beta   90.00
_cell.angle_gamma   90.00
#
_symmetry.space_group_name_H-M   'P 1'
#
loop_
_entity.id
_entity.type
_entity.pdbx_description
1 polymer ?
#
loop_
_entity_poly.entity_id
_entity_poly.type
_entity_poly.pdbx_seq_one_letter_code
_entity_poly.pdbx_strand_id
1 'polypeptide(L)'
;MRGVPPDSWLRHLEKHLPLARTGEDPEGVHQVRVAGRRLRVWLRLAGMRVLDDDLAWLVRSAGRVRDLEVLLGMKLPEAFLKWVRGLLQEARLELRPVLDSPRLAGLLQALSLLPPLEPGSARLRLARFSAQVERRAARWMQEGGFEPMHALRRALRRLRYAREWLGEDAREVKALQEVFGRAGDLHFTLGYLQRFEAEGGGLPRGYLGRKEVELAAAMEEARAAWLRWGSRALR
;
A
#
# COMPACT_ATOMS: atom_id res chain seq x y z
N MET A 1 2.75 31.04 -6.58
CA MET A 1 3.39 29.78 -6.13
C MET A 1 3.44 28.86 -7.34
N ARG A 2 4.57 28.21 -7.65
CA ARG A 2 4.60 27.23 -8.76
C ARG A 2 3.72 26.04 -8.38
N GLY A 3 2.90 25.55 -9.31
CA GLY A 3 2.08 24.35 -9.08
C GLY A 3 2.95 23.12 -8.84
N VAL A 4 2.36 22.05 -8.31
CA VAL A 4 3.07 20.80 -7.99
C VAL A 4 2.83 19.79 -9.13
N PRO A 5 3.79 19.57 -10.04
CA PRO A 5 3.60 18.65 -11.16
C PRO A 5 3.64 17.18 -10.71
N PRO A 6 3.00 16.24 -11.45
CA PRO A 6 3.06 14.81 -11.15
C PRO A 6 4.40 14.17 -11.52
N ASP A 7 5.19 14.87 -12.34
CA ASP A 7 6.49 14.53 -12.92
C ASP A 7 7.45 13.68 -12.09
N SER A 8 7.64 14.02 -10.82
CA SER A 8 8.61 13.32 -9.97
C SER A 8 8.24 11.84 -9.79
N TRP A 9 6.97 11.57 -9.51
CA TRP A 9 6.46 10.21 -9.34
C TRP A 9 6.11 9.52 -10.66
N LEU A 10 5.83 10.29 -11.72
CA LEU A 10 5.71 9.73 -13.07
C LEU A 10 7.07 9.21 -13.57
N ARG A 11 8.13 10.02 -13.51
CA ARG A 11 9.49 9.56 -13.85
C ARG A 11 9.96 8.40 -12.97
N HIS A 12 9.58 8.42 -11.70
CA HIS A 12 9.86 7.31 -10.79
C HIS A 12 9.16 6.03 -11.25
N LEU A 13 7.89 6.11 -11.65
CA LEU A 13 7.16 4.97 -12.20
C LEU A 13 7.85 4.45 -13.47
N GLU A 14 8.12 5.32 -14.44
CA GLU A 14 8.76 4.97 -15.71
C GLU A 14 10.12 4.29 -15.50
N LYS A 15 10.94 4.81 -14.58
CA LYS A 15 12.25 4.25 -14.24
C LYS A 15 12.16 2.80 -13.72
N HIS A 16 11.11 2.46 -12.97
CA HIS A 16 11.00 1.15 -12.32
C HIS A 16 10.17 0.14 -13.13
N LEU A 17 9.48 0.58 -14.18
CA LEU A 17 8.75 -0.35 -15.07
C LEU A 17 9.67 -1.39 -15.73
N PRO A 18 10.85 -1.05 -16.27
CA PRO A 18 11.80 -2.04 -16.77
C PRO A 18 12.20 -3.10 -15.73
N LEU A 19 12.51 -2.67 -14.50
CA LEU A 19 12.87 -3.59 -13.40
C LEU A 19 11.71 -4.51 -13.02
N ALA A 20 10.48 -3.97 -12.99
CA ALA A 20 9.28 -4.77 -12.74
C ALA A 20 9.00 -5.79 -13.86
N ARG A 21 9.43 -5.53 -15.10
CA ARG A 21 9.31 -6.47 -16.24
C ARG A 21 10.31 -7.61 -16.16
N THR A 22 11.57 -7.32 -15.82
CA THR A 22 12.60 -8.38 -15.71
C THR A 22 12.35 -9.25 -14.48
N GLY A 23 11.88 -8.65 -13.38
CA GLY A 23 11.68 -9.35 -12.11
C GLY A 23 12.99 -9.76 -11.43
N GLU A 24 14.13 -9.30 -11.91
CA GLU A 24 15.43 -9.61 -11.30
C GLU A 24 15.56 -8.98 -9.90
N ASP A 25 14.96 -7.80 -9.72
CA ASP A 25 14.92 -7.08 -8.46
C ASP A 25 13.47 -6.93 -7.95
N PRO A 26 13.13 -7.49 -6.77
CA PRO A 26 11.79 -7.32 -6.16
C PRO A 26 11.44 -5.85 -5.84
N GLU A 27 12.43 -4.96 -5.86
CA GLU A 27 12.20 -3.52 -5.70
C GLU A 27 11.47 -2.90 -6.89
N GLY A 28 11.58 -3.48 -8.09
CA GLY A 28 10.88 -2.98 -9.29
C GLY A 28 9.36 -2.91 -9.08
N VAL A 29 8.75 -4.03 -8.71
CA VAL A 29 7.28 -4.12 -8.47
C VAL A 29 6.88 -3.30 -7.24
N HIS A 30 7.72 -3.27 -6.20
CA HIS A 30 7.50 -2.42 -5.03
C HIS A 30 7.34 -0.95 -5.44
N GLN A 31 8.29 -0.43 -6.21
CA GLN A 31 8.34 0.98 -6.60
C GLN A 31 7.24 1.34 -7.60
N VAL A 32 6.85 0.44 -8.50
CA VAL A 32 5.65 0.61 -9.34
C VAL A 32 4.40 0.80 -8.47
N ARG A 33 4.21 -0.03 -7.44
CA ARG A 33 3.07 0.11 -6.51
C ARG A 33 3.13 1.40 -5.71
N VAL A 34 4.32 1.80 -5.24
CA VAL A 34 4.50 3.06 -4.49
C VAL A 34 4.15 4.26 -5.36
N ALA A 35 4.74 4.36 -6.55
CA ALA A 35 4.49 5.46 -7.47
C ALA A 35 3.03 5.52 -7.89
N GLY A 36 2.43 4.39 -8.27
CA GLY A 36 1.02 4.33 -8.64
C GLY A 36 0.09 4.81 -7.52
N ARG A 37 0.35 4.41 -6.26
CA ARG A 37 -0.45 4.88 -5.10
C ARG A 37 -0.28 6.38 -4.83
N ARG A 38 0.90 6.94 -5.06
CA ARG A 38 1.19 8.37 -4.86
C ARG A 38 0.57 9.23 -5.95
N LEU A 39 0.62 8.80 -7.20
CA LEU A 39 -0.05 9.45 -8.32
C LEU A 39 -1.58 9.48 -8.11
N ARG A 40 -2.16 8.41 -7.56
CA ARG A 40 -3.59 8.42 -7.16
C ARG A 40 -3.93 9.45 -6.10
N VAL A 41 -3.05 9.65 -5.13
CA VAL A 41 -3.24 10.70 -4.11
C VAL A 41 -3.09 12.09 -4.74
N TRP A 42 -2.13 12.25 -5.65
CA TRP A 42 -1.96 13.48 -6.41
C TRP A 42 -3.23 13.85 -7.20
N LEU A 43 -3.82 12.90 -7.96
CA LEU A 43 -5.07 13.13 -8.69
C LEU A 43 -6.20 13.63 -7.78
N ARG A 44 -6.35 13.00 -6.61
CA ARG A 44 -7.37 13.39 -5.63
C ARG A 44 -7.14 14.79 -5.06
N LEU A 45 -5.88 15.19 -4.83
CA LEU A 45 -5.54 16.55 -4.41
C LEU A 45 -5.76 17.57 -5.55
N ALA A 46 -5.51 17.19 -6.79
CA ALA A 46 -5.84 17.98 -7.97
C ALA A 46 -7.37 18.08 -8.20
N GLY A 47 -8.17 17.26 -7.50
CA GLY A 47 -9.62 17.18 -7.70
C GLY A 47 -10.02 16.40 -8.94
N MET A 48 -9.08 15.65 -9.52
CA MET A 48 -9.27 14.83 -10.70
C MET A 48 -9.66 13.41 -10.31
N ARG A 49 -10.63 12.84 -11.03
CA ARG A 49 -11.00 11.42 -10.93
C ARG A 49 -10.54 10.61 -12.14
N VAL A 50 -10.26 11.28 -13.26
CA VAL A 50 -9.71 10.65 -14.45
C VAL A 50 -8.40 9.92 -14.10
N LEU A 51 -8.19 8.75 -14.69
CA LEU A 51 -7.02 7.89 -14.46
C LEU A 51 -6.87 7.26 -13.06
N ASP A 52 -7.72 7.57 -12.06
CA ASP A 52 -7.62 6.91 -10.73
C ASP A 52 -7.88 5.40 -10.85
N ASP A 53 -8.79 4.99 -11.73
CA ASP A 53 -9.15 3.59 -11.95
C ASP A 53 -8.06 2.83 -12.72
N ASP A 54 -7.40 3.47 -13.69
CA ASP A 54 -6.26 2.89 -14.40
C ASP A 54 -5.04 2.73 -13.49
N LEU A 55 -4.72 3.75 -12.68
CA LEU A 55 -3.69 3.61 -11.65
C LEU A 55 -4.08 2.55 -10.60
N ALA A 56 -5.37 2.45 -10.25
CA ALA A 56 -5.84 1.42 -9.33
C ALA A 56 -5.69 0.02 -9.94
N TRP A 57 -5.99 -0.13 -11.24
CA TRP A 57 -5.76 -1.35 -11.99
C TRP A 57 -4.29 -1.75 -11.95
N LEU A 58 -3.37 -0.85 -12.33
CA LEU A 58 -1.92 -1.13 -12.29
C LEU A 58 -1.44 -1.56 -10.90
N VAL A 59 -1.83 -0.83 -9.85
CA VAL A 59 -1.43 -1.13 -8.46
C VAL A 59 -2.02 -2.47 -7.99
N ARG A 60 -3.21 -2.85 -8.44
CA ARG A 60 -3.84 -4.15 -8.12
C ARG A 60 -3.19 -5.29 -8.87
N SER A 61 -2.90 -5.14 -10.16
CA SER A 61 -2.23 -6.15 -10.97
C SER A 61 -0.84 -6.50 -10.42
N ALA A 62 -0.08 -5.50 -9.96
CA ALA A 62 1.19 -5.71 -9.27
C ALA A 62 1.05 -6.26 -7.82
N GLY A 63 -0.19 -6.41 -7.34
CA GLY A 63 -0.52 -6.75 -5.96
C GLY A 63 0.07 -8.08 -5.52
N ARG A 64 -0.36 -9.15 -6.18
CA ARG A 64 0.01 -10.54 -5.88
C ARG A 64 1.53 -10.74 -5.90
N VAL A 65 2.22 -10.26 -6.93
CA VAL A 65 3.68 -10.36 -7.06
C VAL A 65 4.39 -9.76 -5.85
N ARG A 66 4.05 -8.51 -5.49
CA ARG A 66 4.71 -7.87 -4.35
C ARG A 66 4.37 -8.52 -3.01
N ASP A 67 3.16 -9.03 -2.83
CA ASP A 67 2.81 -9.71 -1.58
C ASP A 67 3.65 -11.00 -1.42
N LEU A 68 3.85 -11.75 -2.51
CA LEU A 68 4.70 -12.95 -2.53
C LEU A 68 6.19 -12.61 -2.34
N GLU A 69 6.70 -11.54 -2.96
CA GLU A 69 8.08 -11.07 -2.75
C GLU A 69 8.35 -10.67 -1.30
N VAL A 70 7.36 -10.08 -0.62
CA VAL A 70 7.47 -9.76 0.81
C VAL A 70 7.59 -11.04 1.63
N LEU A 71 6.79 -12.08 1.36
CA LEU A 71 6.89 -13.37 2.06
C LEU A 71 8.27 -14.01 1.89
N LEU A 72 8.84 -13.95 0.69
CA LEU A 72 10.18 -14.48 0.42
C LEU A 72 11.29 -13.73 1.15
N GLY A 73 11.07 -12.47 1.54
CA GLY A 73 11.98 -11.70 2.38
C GLY A 73 11.84 -11.96 3.89
N MET A 74 10.87 -12.78 4.30
CA MET A 74 10.60 -13.09 5.72
C MET A 74 11.23 -14.42 6.14
N LYS A 75 11.47 -14.56 7.46
CA LYS A 75 11.90 -15.82 8.06
C LYS A 75 10.70 -16.75 8.31
N LEU A 76 10.34 -17.54 7.31
CA LEU A 76 9.21 -18.49 7.31
C LEU A 76 9.70 -19.93 7.03
N PRO A 77 8.87 -20.97 7.26
CA PRO A 77 9.26 -22.35 7.00
C PRO A 77 9.67 -22.59 5.54
N GLU A 78 10.75 -23.34 5.29
CA GLU A 78 11.29 -23.51 3.94
C GLU A 78 10.30 -24.18 2.96
N ALA A 79 9.51 -25.15 3.44
CA ALA A 79 8.47 -25.79 2.62
C ALA A 79 7.44 -24.78 2.12
N PHE A 80 7.04 -23.83 2.98
CA PHE A 80 6.15 -22.73 2.62
C PHE A 80 6.81 -21.78 1.63
N LEU A 81 8.07 -21.39 1.86
CA LEU A 81 8.81 -20.51 0.95
C LEU A 81 8.97 -21.13 -0.45
N LYS A 82 9.20 -22.44 -0.53
CA LYS A 82 9.23 -23.16 -1.82
C LYS A 82 7.90 -23.06 -2.57
N TRP A 83 6.77 -23.21 -1.87
CA TRP A 83 5.44 -23.04 -2.44
C TRP A 83 5.19 -21.59 -2.90
N VAL A 84 5.57 -20.60 -2.08
CA VAL A 84 5.50 -19.17 -2.45
C VAL A 84 6.32 -18.85 -3.71
N ARG A 85 7.51 -19.43 -3.87
CA ARG A 85 8.32 -19.25 -5.09
C ARG A 85 7.58 -19.73 -6.34
N GLY A 86 6.84 -20.84 -6.27
CA GLY A 86 5.99 -21.32 -7.37
C GLY A 86 4.90 -20.32 -7.73
N LEU A 87 4.14 -19.87 -6.73
CA LEU A 87 3.09 -18.86 -6.92
C LEU A 87 3.63 -17.54 -7.49
N LEU A 88 4.86 -17.15 -7.12
CA LEU A 88 5.49 -15.92 -7.61
C LEU A 88 5.79 -16.02 -9.11
N GLN A 89 6.24 -17.18 -9.59
CA GLN A 89 6.46 -17.38 -11.02
C GLN A 89 5.17 -17.22 -11.81
N GLU A 90 4.08 -17.84 -11.36
CA GLU A 90 2.74 -17.68 -11.96
C GLU A 90 2.30 -16.20 -11.96
N ALA A 91 2.39 -15.54 -10.81
CA ALA A 91 1.98 -14.14 -10.67
C ALA A 91 2.80 -13.20 -11.57
N ARG A 92 4.09 -13.51 -11.82
CA ARG A 92 4.94 -12.74 -12.74
C ARG A 92 4.56 -12.95 -14.19
N LEU A 93 4.23 -14.19 -14.59
CA LEU A 93 3.69 -14.47 -15.91
C LEU A 93 2.37 -13.73 -16.17
N GLU A 94 1.51 -13.62 -15.16
CA GLU A 94 0.27 -12.82 -15.21
C GLU A 94 0.52 -11.31 -15.28
N LEU A 95 1.53 -10.80 -14.58
CA LEU A 95 1.84 -9.37 -14.52
C LEU A 95 2.50 -8.85 -15.81
N ARG A 96 3.34 -9.65 -16.47
CA ARG A 96 4.08 -9.23 -17.66
C ARG A 96 3.20 -8.62 -18.78
N PRO A 97 2.11 -9.27 -19.26
CA PRO A 97 1.25 -8.68 -20.28
C PRO A 97 0.55 -7.39 -19.83
N VAL A 98 0.35 -7.19 -18.52
CA VAL A 98 -0.17 -5.93 -17.97
C VAL A 98 0.86 -4.80 -18.18
N LEU A 99 2.14 -5.07 -17.90
CA LEU A 99 3.24 -4.09 -18.05
C LEU A 99 3.60 -3.79 -19.50
N ASP A 100 3.24 -4.67 -20.43
CA ASP A 100 3.46 -4.52 -21.87
C ASP A 100 2.20 -4.06 -22.61
N SER A 101 1.10 -3.80 -21.89
CA SER A 101 -0.17 -3.45 -22.49
C SER A 101 -0.22 -2.02 -23.06
N PRO A 102 -0.95 -1.80 -24.17
CA PRO A 102 -1.26 -0.46 -24.67
C PRO A 102 -1.97 0.43 -23.63
N ARG A 103 -2.75 -0.19 -22.73
CA ARG A 103 -3.43 0.51 -21.63
C ARG A 103 -2.44 1.20 -20.70
N LEU A 104 -1.34 0.54 -20.33
CA LEU A 104 -0.31 1.16 -19.51
C LEU A 104 0.40 2.30 -20.26
N ALA A 105 0.73 2.09 -21.53
CA ALA A 105 1.35 3.14 -22.34
C ALA A 105 0.47 4.40 -22.43
N GLY A 106 -0.83 4.22 -22.71
CA GLY A 106 -1.81 5.31 -22.73
C GLY A 106 -1.97 6.00 -21.37
N LEU A 107 -1.95 5.24 -20.27
CA LEU A 107 -1.97 5.80 -18.92
C LEU A 107 -0.77 6.72 -18.66
N LEU A 108 0.45 6.30 -19.03
CA LEU A 108 1.66 7.11 -18.82
C LEU A 108 1.61 8.41 -19.64
N GLN A 109 1.21 8.32 -20.91
CA GLN A 109 1.03 9.48 -21.77
C GLN A 109 -0.05 10.44 -21.24
N ALA A 110 -1.18 9.90 -20.77
CA ALA A 110 -2.24 10.74 -20.22
C ALA A 110 -1.77 11.45 -18.93
N LEU A 111 -1.00 10.77 -18.07
CA LEU A 111 -0.44 11.36 -16.86
C LEU A 111 0.58 12.48 -17.16
N SER A 112 1.38 12.35 -18.22
CA SER A 112 2.36 13.37 -18.60
C SER A 112 1.73 14.66 -19.12
N LEU A 113 0.46 14.60 -19.55
CA LEU A 113 -0.28 15.75 -20.07
C LEU A 113 -1.11 16.47 -19.00
N LEU A 114 -1.15 15.96 -17.76
CA LEU A 114 -1.93 16.59 -16.70
C LEU A 114 -1.30 17.91 -16.25
N PRO A 115 -2.11 18.97 -16.04
CA PRO A 115 -1.60 20.23 -15.55
C PRO A 115 -1.10 20.10 -14.10
N PRO A 116 -0.16 20.93 -13.66
CA PRO A 116 0.33 20.88 -12.29
C PRO A 116 -0.79 21.19 -11.30
N LEU A 117 -0.63 20.68 -10.08
CA LEU A 117 -1.60 20.88 -9.01
C LEU A 117 -1.52 22.30 -8.44
N GLU A 118 -2.68 22.94 -8.30
CA GLU A 118 -2.81 24.26 -7.69
C GLU A 118 -2.78 24.17 -6.15
N PRO A 119 -1.75 24.74 -5.47
CA PRO A 119 -1.53 24.51 -4.04
C PRO A 119 -2.69 24.95 -3.14
N GLY A 120 -3.36 26.05 -3.47
CA GLY A 120 -4.49 26.56 -2.69
C GLY A 120 -5.65 25.57 -2.65
N SER A 121 -6.10 25.10 -3.81
CA SER A 121 -7.17 24.11 -3.89
C SER A 121 -6.76 22.75 -3.32
N ALA A 122 -5.50 22.37 -3.46
CA ALA A 122 -5.00 21.12 -2.90
C ALA A 122 -4.98 21.11 -1.36
N ARG A 123 -4.59 22.22 -0.72
CA ARG A 123 -4.68 22.38 0.74
C ARG A 123 -6.11 22.27 1.26
N LEU A 124 -7.09 22.85 0.55
CA LEU A 124 -8.51 22.66 0.89
C LEU A 124 -8.94 21.18 0.80
N ARG A 125 -8.39 20.42 -0.16
CA ARG A 125 -8.65 18.98 -0.29
C ARG A 125 -7.89 18.13 0.73
N LEU A 126 -6.79 18.61 1.29
CA LEU A 126 -6.07 17.93 2.37
C LEU A 126 -6.99 17.65 3.57
N ALA A 127 -7.84 18.60 3.93
CA ALA A 127 -8.81 18.45 5.02
C ALA A 127 -9.74 17.23 4.83
N ARG A 128 -10.05 16.85 3.57
CA ARG A 128 -10.85 15.65 3.28
C ARG A 128 -10.12 14.35 3.61
N PHE A 129 -8.79 14.32 3.51
CA PHE A 129 -7.98 13.17 3.93
C PHE A 129 -7.97 13.04 5.46
N SER A 130 -7.82 14.15 6.19
CA SER A 130 -7.90 14.18 7.65
C SER A 130 -9.27 13.70 8.14
N ALA A 131 -10.36 14.27 7.60
CA ALA A 131 -11.71 13.83 7.94
C ALA A 131 -11.96 12.35 7.57
N GLN A 132 -11.33 11.84 6.51
CA GLN A 132 -11.40 10.41 6.19
C GLN A 132 -10.69 9.54 7.23
N VAL A 133 -9.54 9.98 7.76
CA VAL A 133 -8.84 9.28 8.85
C VAL A 133 -9.72 9.23 10.09
N GLU A 134 -10.29 10.35 10.51
CA GLU A 134 -11.21 10.42 11.67
C GLU A 134 -12.41 9.49 11.51
N ARG A 135 -13.11 9.55 10.36
CA ARG A 135 -14.26 8.65 10.10
C ARG A 135 -13.87 7.17 10.16
N ARG A 136 -12.70 6.80 9.63
CA ARG A 136 -12.23 5.41 9.66
C ARG A 136 -11.78 4.99 11.05
N ALA A 137 -11.23 5.91 11.82
CA ALA A 137 -10.87 5.67 13.21
C ALA A 137 -12.10 5.49 14.09
N ALA A 138 -13.10 6.37 13.99
CA ALA A 138 -14.37 6.24 14.71
C ALA A 138 -15.02 4.89 14.43
N ARG A 139 -15.10 4.49 13.15
CA ARG A 139 -15.60 3.18 12.75
C ARG A 139 -14.80 2.03 13.37
N TRP A 140 -13.47 2.11 13.36
CA TRP A 140 -12.65 1.05 13.96
C TRP A 140 -12.78 0.99 15.49
N MET A 141 -12.92 2.12 16.17
CA MET A 141 -13.16 2.14 17.62
C MET A 141 -14.52 1.53 17.99
N GLN A 142 -15.51 1.65 17.10
CA GLN A 142 -16.84 1.06 17.29
C GLN A 142 -16.89 -0.44 16.94
N GLU A 143 -16.41 -0.81 15.75
CA GLU A 143 -16.54 -2.18 15.21
C GLU A 143 -15.41 -3.10 15.67
N GLY A 144 -14.25 -2.57 16.04
CA GLY A 144 -13.04 -3.35 16.26
C GLY A 144 -12.57 -4.07 15.00
N GLY A 145 -11.73 -5.09 15.18
CA GLY A 145 -11.33 -6.01 14.11
C GLY A 145 -10.29 -5.49 13.11
N PHE A 146 -9.81 -6.40 12.25
CA PHE A 146 -8.73 -6.13 11.31
C PHE A 146 -9.17 -5.25 10.14
N GLU A 147 -10.34 -5.51 9.54
CA GLU A 147 -10.75 -4.79 8.32
C GLU A 147 -10.98 -3.28 8.53
N PRO A 148 -11.70 -2.83 9.58
CA PRO A 148 -11.79 -1.41 9.89
C PRO A 148 -10.42 -0.78 10.21
N MET A 149 -9.56 -1.48 10.97
CA MET A 149 -8.18 -1.05 11.23
C MET A 149 -7.37 -0.88 9.93
N HIS A 150 -7.47 -1.86 9.03
CA HIS A 150 -6.76 -1.86 7.77
C HIS A 150 -7.28 -0.73 6.85
N ALA A 151 -8.58 -0.43 6.88
CA ALA A 151 -9.15 0.74 6.23
C ALA A 151 -8.60 2.07 6.78
N LEU A 152 -8.41 2.18 8.11
CA LEU A 152 -7.74 3.32 8.75
C LEU A 152 -6.28 3.44 8.30
N ARG A 153 -5.51 2.35 8.30
CA ARG A 153 -4.12 2.33 7.78
C ARG A 153 -4.04 2.85 6.35
N ARG A 154 -4.96 2.43 5.47
CA ARG A 154 -5.02 2.93 4.09
C ARG A 154 -5.32 4.43 4.03
N ALA A 155 -6.14 4.96 4.94
CA ALA A 155 -6.43 6.39 5.04
C ALA A 155 -5.22 7.18 5.54
N LEU A 156 -4.52 6.69 6.58
CA LEU A 156 -3.27 7.29 7.08
C LEU A 156 -2.19 7.36 6.01
N ARG A 157 -2.00 6.29 5.24
CA ARG A 157 -1.06 6.29 4.10
C ARG A 157 -1.40 7.36 3.06
N ARG A 158 -2.70 7.53 2.75
CA ARG A 158 -3.15 8.56 1.81
C ARG A 158 -2.92 9.97 2.37
N LEU A 159 -3.22 10.20 3.65
CA LEU A 159 -2.94 11.46 4.33
C LEU A 159 -1.43 11.78 4.32
N ARG A 160 -0.58 10.80 4.61
CA ARG A 160 0.89 10.95 4.53
C ARG A 160 1.32 11.40 3.14
N TYR A 161 0.92 10.67 2.09
CA TYR A 161 1.28 11.05 0.72
C TYR A 161 0.75 12.43 0.34
N ALA A 162 -0.44 12.80 0.82
CA ALA A 162 -1.02 14.11 0.55
C ALA A 162 -0.17 15.24 1.19
N ARG A 163 0.24 15.06 2.45
CA ARG A 163 1.14 16.01 3.13
C ARG A 163 2.50 16.10 2.45
N GLU A 164 3.10 14.97 2.10
CA GLU A 164 4.39 14.92 1.40
C GLU A 164 4.34 15.64 0.03
N TRP A 165 3.24 15.52 -0.72
CA TRP A 165 3.05 16.26 -1.97
C TRP A 165 2.99 17.78 -1.77
N LEU A 166 2.49 18.23 -0.62
CA LEU A 166 2.38 19.66 -0.27
C LEU A 166 3.60 20.18 0.50
N GLY A 167 4.62 19.34 0.72
CA GLY A 167 5.80 19.69 1.50
C GLY A 167 5.53 19.85 3.00
N GLU A 168 4.42 19.31 3.51
CA GLU A 168 4.04 19.36 4.92
C GLU A 168 4.67 18.20 5.71
N ASP A 169 4.85 18.39 7.04
CA ASP A 169 5.39 17.34 7.90
C ASP A 169 4.43 16.15 8.00
N ALA A 170 4.96 14.98 7.67
CA ALA A 170 4.24 13.71 7.67
C ALA A 170 4.93 12.64 8.53
N ARG A 171 5.95 13.00 9.32
CA ARG A 171 6.74 12.05 10.13
C ARG A 171 5.88 11.29 11.13
N GLU A 172 5.00 11.97 11.85
CA GLU A 172 4.12 11.31 12.82
C GLU A 172 3.12 10.37 12.15
N VAL A 173 2.52 10.81 11.04
CA VAL A 173 1.59 9.98 10.26
C VAL A 173 2.31 8.75 9.71
N LYS A 174 3.57 8.90 9.29
CA LYS A 174 4.43 7.80 8.84
C LYS A 174 4.69 6.80 9.97
N ALA A 175 5.14 7.27 11.13
CA ALA A 175 5.41 6.42 12.29
C ALA A 175 4.16 5.63 12.71
N LEU A 176 2.99 6.29 12.76
CA LEU A 176 1.73 5.64 13.04
C LEU A 176 1.35 4.62 11.95
N GLN A 177 1.53 4.96 10.67
CA GLN A 177 1.27 4.03 9.55
C GLN A 177 2.18 2.78 9.59
N GLU A 178 3.40 2.90 10.10
CA GLU A 178 4.36 1.80 10.25
C GLU A 178 3.94 0.83 11.35
N VAL A 179 3.46 1.32 12.50
CA VAL A 179 2.89 0.47 13.56
C VAL A 179 1.73 -0.37 13.03
N PHE A 180 0.80 0.26 12.29
CA PHE A 180 -0.30 -0.46 11.64
C PHE A 180 0.20 -1.40 10.52
N GLY A 181 1.37 -1.13 9.97
CA GLY A 181 2.04 -1.95 8.96
C GLY A 181 2.24 -3.37 9.45
N ARG A 182 2.76 -3.53 10.67
CA ARG A 182 3.06 -4.82 11.29
C ARG A 182 1.84 -5.75 11.34
N ALA A 183 0.71 -5.26 11.82
CA ALA A 183 -0.53 -6.03 11.87
C ALA A 183 -1.02 -6.40 10.46
N GLY A 184 -0.89 -5.47 9.49
CA GLY A 184 -1.18 -5.74 8.09
C GLY A 184 -0.32 -6.87 7.51
N ASP A 185 0.97 -6.86 7.83
CA ASP A 185 1.93 -7.84 7.31
C ASP A 185 1.69 -9.23 7.89
N LEU A 186 1.38 -9.30 9.19
CA LEU A 186 1.00 -10.55 9.86
C LEU A 186 -0.30 -11.13 9.33
N HIS A 187 -1.33 -10.30 9.14
CA HIS A 187 -2.63 -10.78 8.66
C HIS A 187 -2.56 -11.39 7.25
N PHE A 188 -1.88 -10.74 6.30
CA PHE A 188 -1.76 -11.33 4.97
C PHE A 188 -0.85 -12.56 4.98
N THR A 189 0.20 -12.59 5.81
CA THR A 189 1.06 -13.77 5.99
C THR A 189 0.27 -14.96 6.51
N LEU A 190 -0.58 -14.75 7.52
CA LEU A 190 -1.51 -15.77 8.03
C LEU A 190 -2.42 -16.31 6.93
N GLY A 191 -2.99 -15.44 6.09
CA GLY A 191 -3.83 -15.88 4.98
C GLY A 191 -3.11 -16.82 4.00
N TYR A 192 -1.84 -16.54 3.66
CA TYR A 192 -1.06 -17.44 2.82
C TYR A 192 -0.66 -18.74 3.53
N LEU A 193 -0.31 -18.69 4.82
CA LEU A 193 0.02 -19.88 5.60
C LEU A 193 -1.18 -20.82 5.74
N GLN A 194 -2.38 -20.27 6.01
CA GLN A 194 -3.63 -21.04 6.06
C GLN A 194 -3.95 -21.67 4.70
N ARG A 195 -3.76 -20.93 3.61
CA ARG A 195 -3.92 -21.47 2.25
C ARG A 195 -2.93 -22.62 1.97
N PHE A 196 -1.67 -22.45 2.35
CA PHE A 196 -0.67 -23.51 2.17
C PHE A 196 -1.03 -24.78 2.94
N GLU A 197 -1.50 -24.67 4.19
CA GLU A 197 -1.95 -25.83 4.97
C GLU A 197 -3.18 -26.49 4.33
N ALA A 198 -4.15 -25.70 3.85
CA ALA A 198 -5.34 -26.21 3.16
C ALA A 198 -5.01 -26.94 1.84
N GLU A 199 -3.93 -26.55 1.15
CA GLU A 199 -3.42 -27.23 -0.05
C GLU A 199 -2.53 -28.46 0.30
N GLY A 200 -2.50 -28.89 1.57
CA GLY A 200 -1.75 -30.08 2.03
C GLY A 200 -0.31 -29.80 2.45
N GLY A 201 0.07 -28.53 2.56
CA GLY A 201 1.38 -28.10 3.05
C GLY A 201 1.59 -28.37 4.53
N GLY A 202 2.76 -28.89 4.91
CA GLY A 202 3.11 -29.14 6.30
C GLY A 202 3.67 -27.91 7.00
N LEU A 203 3.00 -27.42 8.05
CA LEU A 203 3.52 -26.41 8.96
C LEU A 203 3.95 -27.02 10.29
N PRO A 204 4.95 -26.45 11.00
CA PRO A 204 5.27 -26.88 12.36
C PRO A 204 4.06 -26.77 13.28
N ARG A 205 3.92 -27.71 14.22
CA ARG A 205 2.79 -27.72 15.17
C ARG A 205 2.66 -26.37 15.90
N GLY A 206 1.44 -25.84 15.91
CA GLY A 206 1.10 -24.56 16.55
C GLY A 206 1.70 -23.32 15.87
N TYR A 207 2.26 -23.43 14.66
CA TYR A 207 2.85 -22.29 13.96
C TYR A 207 1.81 -21.20 13.63
N LEU A 208 0.65 -21.60 13.10
CA LEU A 208 -0.46 -20.69 12.83
C LEU A 208 -0.94 -19.99 14.10
N GLY A 209 -1.20 -20.76 15.18
CA GLY A 209 -1.63 -20.19 16.46
C GLY A 209 -0.65 -19.16 17.03
N ARG A 210 0.66 -19.39 16.90
CA ARG A 210 1.66 -18.37 17.30
C ARG A 210 1.55 -17.10 16.46
N LYS A 211 1.34 -17.22 15.14
CA LYS A 211 1.15 -16.06 14.25
C LYS A 211 -0.15 -15.32 14.52
N GLU A 212 -1.21 -16.00 14.93
CA GLU A 212 -2.47 -15.39 15.36
C GLU A 212 -2.29 -14.57 16.63
N VAL A 213 -1.54 -15.09 17.61
CA VAL A 213 -1.18 -14.34 18.83
C VAL A 213 -0.32 -13.11 18.49
N GLU A 214 0.67 -13.25 17.60
CA GLU A 214 1.46 -12.10 17.11
C GLU A 214 0.57 -11.04 16.44
N LEU A 215 -0.42 -11.44 15.64
CA LEU A 215 -1.35 -10.53 14.99
C LEU A 215 -2.21 -9.79 16.03
N ALA A 216 -2.78 -10.50 16.99
CA ALA A 216 -3.58 -9.90 18.06
C ALA A 216 -2.76 -8.86 18.85
N ALA A 217 -1.53 -9.19 19.23
CA ALA A 217 -0.62 -8.27 19.90
C ALA A 217 -0.32 -7.03 19.04
N ALA A 218 -0.06 -7.20 17.74
CA ALA A 218 0.18 -6.09 16.82
C ALA A 218 -1.05 -5.19 16.62
N MET A 219 -2.27 -5.76 16.67
CA MET A 219 -3.51 -4.99 16.62
C MET A 219 -3.71 -4.15 17.88
N GLU A 220 -3.43 -4.70 19.06
CA GLU A 220 -3.45 -3.93 20.32
C GLU A 220 -2.37 -2.84 20.34
N GLU A 221 -1.17 -3.13 19.82
CA GLU A 221 -0.10 -2.13 19.66
C GLU A 221 -0.57 -0.96 18.76
N ALA A 222 -1.21 -1.26 17.63
CA ALA A 222 -1.77 -0.25 16.74
C ALA A 222 -2.87 0.58 17.43
N ARG A 223 -3.71 -0.05 18.24
CA ARG A 223 -4.77 0.63 19.00
C ARG A 223 -4.17 1.56 20.05
N ALA A 224 -3.20 1.10 20.80
CA ALA A 224 -2.50 1.92 21.79
C ALA A 224 -1.75 3.09 21.14
N ALA A 225 -1.11 2.87 19.99
CA ALA A 225 -0.45 3.93 19.23
C ALA A 225 -1.45 4.99 18.72
N TRP A 226 -2.62 4.57 18.24
CA TRP A 226 -3.69 5.48 17.84
C TRP A 226 -4.17 6.36 19.00
N LEU A 227 -4.45 5.77 20.16
CA LEU A 227 -4.91 6.51 21.35
C LEU A 227 -3.88 7.53 21.84
N ARG A 228 -2.58 7.16 21.83
CA ARG A 228 -1.48 8.09 22.15
C ARG A 228 -1.32 9.22 21.15
N TRP A 229 -1.61 8.96 19.87
CA TRP A 229 -1.55 9.98 18.83
C TRP A 229 -2.72 10.97 18.97
N GLY A 230 -3.94 10.48 19.19
CA GLY A 230 -5.12 11.32 19.41
C GLY A 230 -5.02 12.23 20.63
N SER A 231 -4.40 11.77 21.73
CA SER A 231 -4.21 12.59 22.93
C SER A 231 -3.15 13.71 22.77
N ARG A 232 -2.33 13.65 21.72
CA ARG A 232 -1.37 14.69 21.35
C ARG A 232 -1.94 15.67 20.33
N ALA A 233 -2.74 15.20 19.38
CA ALA A 233 -3.36 16.05 18.35
C ALA A 233 -4.49 16.97 18.88
N LEU A 234 -4.97 16.72 20.10
CA LEU A 234 -5.95 17.54 20.82
C LEU A 234 -5.30 18.56 21.79
N ARG A 235 -3.97 18.65 21.83
CA ARG A 235 -3.22 19.72 22.51
C ARG A 235 -2.57 20.61 21.46
#